data_AF-A0AAV4J5A4-F1
#
_entry.id   AF-A0AAV4J5A4-F1
#
_cell.length_a   1.000
_cell.length_b   1.000
_cell.length_c   1.000
_cell.angle_alpha   90.00
_cell.angle_beta   90.00
_cell.angle_gamma   90.00
#
_symmetry.space_group_name_H-M   'P 1'
#
loop_
_entity.id
_entity.type
_entity.pdbx_description
1 polymer ?
#
loop_
_entity_poly.entity_id
_entity_poly.type
_entity_poly.pdbx_seq_one_letter_code
_entity_poly.pdbx_strand_id
1 'polypeptide(L)'
;MARISWKEKKNKEVREEIGLKHTELLKTIKTRQHAYYGHIRRHQSLQKTIMEGKINGKRQRGRKRKSWLGNIEETTTRRIIECCEFALNRAP
;
A
#
# COMPACT_ATOMS: atom_id res chain seq x y z
N MET A 1 20.07 -10.77 8.49
CA MET A 1 18.62 -11.06 8.58
C MET A 1 18.44 -12.25 9.50
N ALA A 2 17.53 -12.18 10.48
CA ALA A 2 17.25 -13.32 11.36
C ALA A 2 16.65 -14.48 10.53
N ARG A 3 17.17 -15.70 10.70
CA ARG A 3 16.76 -16.88 9.94
C ARG A 3 15.60 -17.57 10.66
N ILE A 4 14.42 -16.97 10.58
CA ILE A 4 13.23 -17.35 11.37
C ILE A 4 12.35 -18.32 10.59
N SER A 5 12.04 -19.48 11.18
CA SER A 5 11.06 -20.45 10.68
C SER A 5 9.64 -19.87 10.77
N TRP A 6 8.89 -19.83 9.66
CA TRP A 6 7.54 -19.25 9.61
C TRP A 6 6.46 -20.14 10.26
N LYS A 7 6.78 -21.40 10.55
CA LYS A 7 5.82 -22.39 11.06
C LYS A 7 5.63 -22.38 12.57
N GLU A 8 6.56 -21.79 13.32
CA GLU A 8 6.67 -22.03 14.77
C GLU A 8 6.46 -20.80 15.66
N LYS A 9 6.48 -19.58 15.11
CA LYS A 9 6.45 -18.36 15.94
C LYS A 9 5.22 -17.49 15.72
N LYS A 10 4.75 -16.86 16.80
CA LYS A 10 3.70 -15.83 16.74
C LYS A 10 4.29 -14.52 16.24
N ASN A 11 3.52 -13.74 15.48
CA ASN A 11 3.94 -12.45 14.93
C ASN A 11 4.48 -11.45 15.97
N LYS A 12 4.04 -11.54 17.22
CA LYS A 12 4.52 -10.69 18.32
C LYS A 12 5.96 -11.03 18.71
N GLU A 13 6.25 -12.32 18.91
CA GLU A 13 7.58 -12.82 19.30
C GLU A 13 8.64 -12.48 18.24
N VAL A 14 8.29 -12.64 16.96
CA VAL A 14 9.16 -12.28 15.83
C VAL A 14 9.50 -10.78 15.84
N ARG A 15 8.56 -9.92 16.22
CA ARG A 15 8.79 -8.46 16.28
C ARG A 15 9.68 -8.08 17.44
N GLU A 16 9.50 -8.69 18.60
CA GLU A 16 10.35 -8.49 19.77
C GLU A 16 11.79 -8.95 19.49
N GLU A 17 11.97 -10.12 18.86
CA GLU A 17 13.29 -10.66 18.48
C GLU A 17 14.06 -9.78 17.49
N ILE A 18 13.35 -9.16 16.54
CA ILE A 18 13.98 -8.23 15.56
C ILE A 18 14.07 -6.80 16.13
N GLY A 19 13.52 -6.53 17.32
CA GLY A 19 13.48 -5.20 17.92
C GLY A 19 12.63 -4.19 17.14
N LEU A 20 11.69 -4.66 16.32
CA LEU A 20 10.86 -3.82 15.45
C LEU A 20 9.57 -3.40 16.15
N LYS A 21 9.37 -2.08 16.32
CA LYS A 21 8.08 -1.58 16.79
C LYS A 21 7.03 -1.73 15.70
N HIS A 22 5.83 -2.14 16.09
CA HIS A 22 4.70 -2.28 15.15
C HIS A 22 4.38 -0.98 14.41
N THR A 23 4.47 0.15 15.10
CA THR A 23 4.24 1.49 14.55
C THR A 23 5.26 1.84 13.46
N GLU A 24 6.54 1.49 13.65
CA GLU A 24 7.62 1.73 12.69
C GLU A 24 7.45 0.89 11.43
N LEU A 25 7.06 -0.39 11.58
CA LEU A 25 6.78 -1.27 10.46
C LEU A 25 5.59 -0.76 9.63
N LEU A 26 4.47 -0.43 10.28
CA LEU A 26 3.30 0.10 9.60
C LEU A 26 3.60 1.42 8.90
N LYS A 27 4.34 2.33 9.54
CA LYS A 27 4.79 3.58 8.93
C LYS A 27 5.60 3.30 7.66
N THR A 28 6.57 2.40 7.72
CA THR A 28 7.41 2.01 6.59
C THR A 28 6.58 1.43 5.44
N ILE A 29 5.65 0.52 5.72
CA ILE A 29 4.77 -0.08 4.72
C ILE A 29 3.92 1.01 4.04
N LYS A 30 3.29 1.90 4.81
CA LYS A 30 2.49 2.99 4.27
C LYS A 30 3.31 3.91 3.38
N THR A 31 4.51 4.32 3.82
CA THR A 31 5.41 5.16 3.02
C THR A 31 5.81 4.49 1.71
N ARG A 32 6.15 3.20 1.73
CA ARG A 32 6.51 2.44 0.52
C ARG A 32 5.33 2.28 -0.43
N GLN A 33 4.14 1.95 0.08
CA GLN A 33 2.91 1.87 -0.71
C GLN A 33 2.63 3.19 -1.43
N HIS A 34 2.77 4.31 -0.71
CA HIS A 34 2.53 5.64 -1.27
C HIS A 34 3.58 6.01 -2.34
N ALA A 35 4.86 5.74 -2.07
CA ALA A 35 5.94 5.98 -3.04
C ALA A 35 5.76 5.16 -4.32
N TYR A 36 5.37 3.88 -4.19
CA TYR A 36 5.10 3.01 -5.34
C TYR A 36 3.91 3.49 -6.16
N TYR A 37 2.82 3.93 -5.50
CA TYR A 37 1.69 4.53 -6.20
C TYR A 37 2.11 5.77 -6.99
N GLY A 38 2.92 6.65 -6.38
CA GLY A 38 3.43 7.82 -7.09
C GLY A 38 4.31 7.47 -8.29
N HIS A 39 5.14 6.43 -8.18
CA HIS A 39 5.92 5.92 -9.31
C HIS A 39 5.01 5.45 -10.45
N ILE A 40 4.02 4.59 -10.17
CA ILE A 40 3.06 4.12 -11.18
C ILE A 40 2.35 5.28 -11.87
N ARG A 41 1.95 6.30 -11.12
CA ARG A 41 1.16 7.40 -11.65
C ARG A 41 1.91 8.31 -12.61
N ARG A 42 3.21 8.53 -12.36
CA ARG A 42 4.10 9.34 -13.19
C ARG A 42 4.38 8.70 -14.55
N HIS A 43 4.33 7.37 -14.65
CA HIS A 43 4.58 6.66 -15.90
C HIS A 43 3.26 6.22 -16.56
N GLN A 44 3.13 6.43 -17.87
CA GLN A 44 2.02 5.87 -18.65
C GLN A 44 2.30 4.39 -18.92
N SER A 45 1.97 3.56 -17.93
CA SER A 45 2.28 2.14 -17.89
C SER A 45 1.02 1.29 -17.77
N LEU A 46 1.09 0.01 -18.15
CA LEU A 46 -0.01 -0.93 -17.95
C LEU A 46 -0.46 -0.99 -16.48
N GLN A 47 0.49 -0.88 -15.55
CA GLN A 47 0.25 -0.86 -14.11
C GLN A 47 -0.68 0.29 -13.72
N LYS A 48 -0.52 1.47 -14.33
CA LYS A 48 -1.39 2.63 -14.10
C LYS A 48 -2.81 2.33 -14.58
N THR A 49 -2.96 1.82 -15.80
CA THR A 49 -4.27 1.43 -16.36
C THR A 49 -4.97 0.39 -15.49
N ILE A 50 -4.24 -0.60 -14.97
CA ILE A 50 -4.80 -1.64 -14.09
C ILE A 50 -5.18 -1.08 -12.72
N MET A 51 -4.36 -0.21 -12.12
CA MET A 51 -4.62 0.35 -10.79
C MET A 51 -5.76 1.39 -10.79
N GLU A 52 -5.80 2.25 -11.81
CA GLU A 52 -6.77 3.35 -11.91
C GLU A 52 -8.03 2.96 -12.68
N GLY A 53 -7.97 1.86 -13.45
CA GLY A 53 -9.07 1.35 -14.26
C GLY A 53 -10.32 1.06 -13.43
N LYS A 54 -11.37 1.84 -13.66
CA LYS A 54 -12.72 1.54 -13.18
C LYS A 54 -13.45 0.75 -14.25
N ILE A 55 -13.81 -0.48 -13.91
CA ILE A 55 -14.67 -1.32 -14.76
C ILE A 55 -16.12 -1.01 -14.38
N ASN A 56 -16.95 -0.73 -15.37
CA ASN A 56 -18.38 -0.53 -15.16
C ASN A 56 -19.03 -1.82 -14.60
N GLY A 57 -19.90 -1.65 -13.62
CA GLY A 57 -20.60 -2.76 -12.96
C GLY A 57 -20.21 -2.95 -11.49
N LYS A 58 -20.91 -3.88 -10.83
CA LYS A 58 -20.71 -4.19 -9.42
C LYS A 58 -19.68 -5.28 -9.25
N ARG A 59 -18.83 -5.19 -8.22
CA ARG A 59 -17.91 -6.29 -7.85
C ARG A 59 -18.72 -7.55 -7.55
N GLN A 60 -18.31 -8.67 -8.15
CA GLN A 60 -18.91 -9.98 -7.87
C GLN A 60 -18.77 -10.36 -6.40
N ARG A 61 -19.71 -11.19 -5.91
CA ARG A 61 -19.68 -11.76 -4.56
C ARG A 61 -18.37 -12.52 -4.34
N GLY A 62 -17.77 -12.39 -3.15
CA GLY A 62 -16.49 -13.01 -2.81
C GLY A 62 -15.25 -12.18 -3.17
N ARG A 63 -15.32 -11.28 -4.15
CA ARG A 63 -14.20 -10.36 -4.44
C ARG A 63 -14.11 -9.31 -3.32
N LYS A 64 -12.89 -9.06 -2.82
CA LYS A 64 -12.66 -8.03 -1.80
C LYS A 64 -13.23 -6.69 -2.27
N ARG A 65 -14.00 -6.02 -1.40
CA ARG A 65 -14.57 -4.70 -1.69
C ARG A 65 -13.51 -3.61 -1.72
N LYS A 66 -12.50 -3.73 -0.84
CA LYS A 66 -11.37 -2.82 -0.75
C LYS A 66 -10.57 -2.84 -2.07
N SER A 67 -10.49 -1.69 -2.73
CA SER A 67 -9.63 -1.47 -3.90
C SER A 67 -8.24 -1.02 -3.47
N TRP A 68 -7.27 -1.04 -4.38
CA TRP A 68 -5.94 -0.48 -4.10
C TRP A 68 -6.02 1.02 -3.79
N LEU A 69 -6.74 1.78 -4.63
CA LEU A 69 -6.98 3.21 -4.41
C LEU A 69 -7.71 3.48 -3.09
N GLY A 70 -8.74 2.70 -2.76
CA GLY A 70 -9.45 2.83 -1.48
C GLY A 70 -8.56 2.50 -0.27
N ASN A 71 -7.59 1.57 -0.43
CA ASN A 71 -6.58 1.32 0.59
C ASN A 71 -5.64 2.52 0.77
N ILE A 72 -5.27 3.20 -0.31
CA ILE A 72 -4.47 4.43 -0.25
C ILE A 72 -5.26 5.54 0.47
N GLU A 73 -6.53 5.76 0.11
CA GLU A 73 -7.36 6.76 0.79
C GLU A 73 -7.47 6.49 2.30
N GLU A 74 -7.71 5.24 2.69
CA GLU A 74 -7.82 4.83 4.09
C GLU A 74 -6.48 4.98 4.84
N THR A 75 -5.36 4.59 4.21
CA THR A 75 -4.05 4.62 4.88
C THR A 75 -3.45 6.01 5.00
N THR A 76 -3.72 6.88 4.03
CA THR A 76 -3.24 8.28 4.01
C THR A 76 -4.23 9.26 4.64
N THR A 77 -5.48 8.83 4.91
CA THR A 77 -6.55 9.67 5.45
C THR A 77 -6.75 10.95 4.62
N ARG A 78 -6.62 10.79 3.29
CA ARG A 78 -6.71 11.85 2.29
C ARG A 78 -7.52 11.35 1.12
N ARG A 79 -8.15 12.26 0.39
CA ARG A 79 -8.82 11.88 -0.86
C ARG A 79 -7.81 11.38 -1.87
N ILE A 80 -8.23 10.50 -2.78
CA ILE A 80 -7.32 9.95 -3.77
C ILE A 80 -6.73 11.07 -4.63
N ILE A 81 -7.50 12.12 -4.95
CA ILE A 81 -7.08 13.29 -5.74
C ILE A 81 -5.88 14.01 -5.09
N GLU A 82 -5.90 14.19 -3.76
CA GLU A 82 -4.80 14.82 -3.04
C GLU A 82 -3.55 13.91 -2.99
N CYS A 83 -3.76 12.60 -2.80
CA CYS A 83 -2.66 11.60 -2.87
C CYS A 83 -2.03 11.57 -4.27
N CYS A 84 -2.88 11.78 -5.27
CA CYS A 84 -2.59 11.84 -6.69
C CYS A 84 -1.76 13.07 -7.08
N GLU A 85 -2.10 14.25 -6.55
CA GLU A 85 -1.34 15.49 -6.71
C GLU A 85 0.01 15.39 -5.98
N PHE A 86 0.02 14.88 -4.75
CA PHE A 86 1.25 14.68 -3.98
C PHE A 86 2.23 13.72 -4.67
N ALA A 87 1.70 12.67 -5.32
CA ALA A 87 2.47 11.75 -6.14
C ALA A 87 3.17 12.42 -7.34
N LEU A 88 2.57 13.48 -7.89
CA LEU A 88 3.11 14.22 -9.04
C LEU A 88 4.08 15.32 -8.58
N ASN A 89 3.82 15.96 -7.45
CA ASN A 89 4.51 17.18 -6.97
C ASN A 89 5.75 16.93 -6.10
N ARG A 90 6.46 15.80 -6.23
CA ARG A 90 7.83 15.72 -5.68
C ARG A 90 8.75 16.56 -6.55
N ALA A 91 9.00 17.80 -6.12
CA ALA A 91 10.18 18.54 -6.54
C ALA A 91 11.44 17.69 -6.26
N PRO A 92 12.47 17.77 -7.13
CA PRO A 92 13.77 17.14 -6.86
C PRO A 92 14.36 17.58 -5.51
#